data_AF-A0A817I7I6-F1
#
_entry.id   AF-A0A817I7I6-F1
#
_cell.length_a   1.000
_cell.length_b   1.000
_cell.length_c   1.000
_cell.angle_alpha   90.00
_cell.angle_beta   90.00
_cell.angle_gamma   90.00
#
_symmetry.space_group_name_H-M   'P 1'
#
loop_
_entity.id
_entity.type
_entity.pdbx_description
1 polymer ?
#
loop_
_entity_poly.entity_id
_entity_poly.type
_entity_poly.pdbx_seq_one_letter_code
_entity_poly.pdbx_strand_id
1 'polypeptide(L)'
;MSVQPGQNETVGGLTILDSHFYNTRIGIITSANAQSMPPSAGQILLDNVHFDKTPVAVQSPAGEIILQGNQRINSWGQGHVYTPSSRNYTFIRGLLPPPNKSALLMEGSKFLEYSRPEYLEYSVNQFVTVKSLGAKGDGMTDDTATIQRIIDTYAANKIIFFDAGAYIHTNTVYIPLNAIIVGEVESIIMARGSSFGDALNPKPVWKVAQQGESGNVQIVDMLFSHQGPVPGAIMMEWNLKSACPGKSGLWSTHFRTGGAKGTNQTPSNCLKLTGASQRTECQGAFLQLHVTSSASLYMENTWLWVADHNLDYPDHSQIDIFNARTILVESQGPLWMYGTAAEHSVLYQYHFVNAKNILLGQAQTETGYFQSNPPAPEPFTSLTNWFDPVFDMCSKDKFSCTKGWSLDINNTTNMYIYNAGLYSFFQNWNTSCIGTSANSYCQDTLFRIRGNSQNLYLWNLETVGIENMVEVDGIVKVKSRDNLGVFPDGILGYFIDGLDFKQ
;
A
#
# COMPACT_ATOMS: atom_id res chain seq x y z
N MET A 1 -23.42 4.38 8.06
CA MET A 1 -24.14 3.09 7.97
C MET A 1 -25.61 3.42 7.83
N SER A 2 -26.44 2.58 7.22
CA SER A 2 -27.79 3.00 6.83
C SER A 2 -28.52 3.66 8.01
N VAL A 3 -29.04 4.87 7.80
CA VAL A 3 -29.72 5.63 8.86
C VAL A 3 -31.24 5.45 8.82
N GLN A 4 -31.73 4.65 7.86
CA GLN A 4 -33.15 4.36 7.70
C GLN A 4 -33.46 2.93 8.13
N PRO A 5 -34.41 2.74 9.08
CA PRO A 5 -34.88 1.41 9.45
C PRO A 5 -35.39 0.62 8.24
N GLY A 6 -34.98 -0.64 8.12
CA GLY A 6 -35.45 -1.56 7.08
C GLY A 6 -34.79 -1.41 5.69
N GLN A 7 -33.75 -0.58 5.57
CA GLN A 7 -32.91 -0.49 4.36
C GLN A 7 -31.65 -1.34 4.51
N ASN A 8 -31.18 -1.93 3.41
CA ASN A 8 -29.88 -2.60 3.36
C ASN A 8 -28.75 -1.62 3.70
N GLU A 9 -27.67 -2.13 4.28
CA GLU A 9 -26.48 -1.33 4.52
C GLU A 9 -25.86 -0.86 3.20
N THR A 10 -25.34 0.37 3.20
CA THR A 10 -24.63 0.96 2.04
C THR A 10 -23.16 1.27 2.34
N VAL A 11 -22.71 1.03 3.57
CA VAL A 11 -21.32 1.25 4.01
C VAL A 11 -20.72 -0.13 4.29
N GLY A 12 -19.56 -0.45 3.70
CA GLY A 12 -18.84 -1.71 3.95
C GLY A 12 -18.31 -1.78 5.37
N GLY A 13 -17.31 -0.95 5.68
CA GLY A 13 -16.73 -0.86 7.02
C GLY A 13 -16.22 0.53 7.38
N LEU A 14 -16.06 0.77 8.69
CA LEU A 14 -15.55 2.00 9.27
C LEU A 14 -14.55 1.67 10.39
N THR A 15 -13.37 2.27 10.33
CA THR A 15 -12.40 2.22 11.44
C THR A 15 -12.19 3.61 11.98
N ILE A 16 -12.27 3.74 13.31
CA ILE A 16 -11.92 4.96 14.02
C ILE A 16 -10.81 4.62 15.00
N LEU A 17 -9.64 5.21 14.77
CA LEU A 17 -8.41 4.97 15.52
C LEU A 17 -7.98 6.27 16.20
N ASP A 18 -7.51 6.18 17.45
CA ASP A 18 -6.81 7.26 18.17
C ASP A 18 -7.54 8.63 18.19
N SER A 19 -8.88 8.58 18.20
CA SER A 19 -9.76 9.73 17.96
C SER A 19 -10.43 10.27 19.22
N HIS A 20 -11.02 11.48 19.11
CA HIS A 20 -11.74 12.13 20.20
C HIS A 20 -13.05 12.75 19.70
N PHE A 21 -14.18 12.21 20.16
CA PHE A 21 -15.51 12.81 20.02
C PHE A 21 -15.78 13.68 21.24
N TYR A 22 -15.99 14.98 21.03
CA TYR A 22 -16.21 15.94 22.10
C TYR A 22 -17.54 16.67 21.93
N ASN A 23 -18.36 16.67 23.00
CA ASN A 23 -19.59 17.44 23.09
C ASN A 23 -20.58 17.16 21.93
N THR A 24 -20.68 15.90 21.50
CA THR A 24 -21.68 15.46 20.52
C THR A 24 -22.80 14.69 21.24
N ARG A 25 -24.02 14.73 20.71
CA ARG A 25 -25.15 14.00 21.32
C ARG A 25 -24.97 12.49 21.20
N ILE A 26 -24.53 12.04 20.03
CA ILE A 26 -24.29 10.65 19.65
C ILE A 26 -22.99 10.64 18.84
N GLY A 27 -22.11 9.67 19.10
CA GLY A 27 -20.90 9.45 18.31
C GLY A 27 -21.22 8.86 16.93
N ILE A 28 -21.74 7.63 16.91
CA ILE A 28 -21.96 6.85 15.69
C ILE A 28 -23.38 6.26 15.70
N ILE A 29 -24.04 6.28 14.55
CA ILE A 29 -25.33 5.59 14.32
C ILE A 29 -25.10 4.42 13.36
N THR A 30 -25.57 3.23 13.72
CA THR A 30 -25.45 2.00 12.91
C THR A 30 -26.73 1.17 12.93
N SER A 31 -27.25 0.82 11.75
CA SER A 31 -28.29 -0.21 11.59
C SER A 31 -27.73 -1.65 11.58
N ALA A 32 -26.43 -1.81 11.31
CA ALA A 32 -25.83 -3.11 11.02
C ALA A 32 -25.82 -4.03 12.24
N ASN A 33 -26.40 -5.23 12.14
CA ASN A 33 -26.54 -6.24 13.19
C ASN A 33 -26.33 -7.66 12.62
N ALA A 34 -26.45 -8.70 13.45
CA ALA A 34 -26.21 -10.09 13.03
C ALA A 34 -27.19 -10.62 11.95
N GLN A 35 -28.29 -9.91 11.68
CA GLN A 35 -29.28 -10.21 10.63
C GLN A 35 -29.20 -9.24 9.45
N SER A 36 -28.18 -8.38 9.40
CA SER A 36 -28.02 -7.42 8.31
C SER A 36 -27.80 -8.07 6.96
N MET A 37 -28.26 -7.37 5.92
CA MET A 37 -28.01 -7.72 4.53
C MET A 37 -27.39 -6.53 3.80
N PRO A 38 -26.30 -6.74 3.04
CA PRO A 38 -25.53 -8.00 2.94
C PRO A 38 -24.78 -8.32 4.27
N PRO A 39 -24.47 -9.60 4.55
CA PRO A 39 -24.07 -10.07 5.90
C PRO A 39 -22.88 -9.34 6.55
N SER A 40 -21.88 -8.95 5.76
CA SER A 40 -20.69 -8.29 6.30
C SER A 40 -20.75 -6.77 6.25
N ALA A 41 -21.86 -6.16 5.84
CA ALA A 41 -21.92 -4.71 5.72
C ALA A 41 -22.08 -4.00 7.07
N GLY A 42 -21.61 -2.75 7.15
CA GLY A 42 -21.65 -1.88 8.32
C GLY A 42 -20.73 -2.34 9.44
N GLN A 43 -19.53 -2.81 9.08
CA GLN A 43 -18.51 -3.16 10.06
C GLN A 43 -17.96 -1.91 10.74
N ILE A 44 -17.67 -2.00 12.02
CA ILE A 44 -17.11 -0.89 12.79
C ILE A 44 -15.98 -1.41 13.66
N LEU A 45 -14.84 -0.73 13.62
CA LEU A 45 -13.81 -0.81 14.64
C LEU A 45 -13.65 0.55 15.32
N LEU A 46 -13.65 0.55 16.65
CA LEU A 46 -13.17 1.65 17.47
C LEU A 46 -11.94 1.16 18.22
N ASP A 47 -10.80 1.82 18.02
CA ASP A 47 -9.56 1.53 18.76
C ASP A 47 -9.00 2.83 19.34
N ASN A 48 -8.88 2.87 20.68
CA ASN A 48 -8.41 4.04 21.43
C ASN A 48 -9.20 5.33 21.16
N VAL A 49 -10.54 5.24 21.18
CA VAL A 49 -11.44 6.37 20.90
C VAL A 49 -11.99 6.96 22.20
N HIS A 50 -11.80 8.26 22.41
CA HIS A 50 -12.34 8.96 23.56
C HIS A 50 -13.67 9.62 23.21
N PHE A 51 -14.72 9.33 23.99
CA PHE A 51 -16.00 10.02 23.92
C PHE A 51 -16.14 10.90 25.15
N ASP A 52 -15.88 12.20 25.02
CA ASP A 52 -15.99 13.18 26.11
C ASP A 52 -17.24 14.05 25.90
N LYS A 53 -18.01 14.28 26.98
CA LYS A 53 -19.31 14.96 26.93
C LYS A 53 -20.22 14.44 25.80
N THR A 54 -20.05 13.16 25.48
CA THR A 54 -20.74 12.44 24.42
C THR A 54 -21.38 11.21 25.04
N PRO A 55 -22.64 11.29 25.51
CA PRO A 55 -23.24 10.26 26.37
C PRO A 55 -23.50 8.93 25.65
N VAL A 56 -23.66 8.95 24.33
CA VAL A 56 -23.91 7.76 23.51
C VAL A 56 -22.78 7.62 22.50
N ALA A 57 -21.95 6.59 22.62
CA ALA A 57 -20.87 6.33 21.68
C ALA A 57 -21.41 5.71 20.39
N VAL A 58 -22.24 4.67 20.49
CA VAL A 58 -22.85 3.97 19.35
C VAL A 58 -24.35 3.76 19.62
N GLN A 59 -25.20 4.06 18.62
CA GLN A 59 -26.65 3.93 18.71
C GLN A 59 -27.25 3.24 17.47
N SER A 60 -28.37 2.54 17.63
CA SER A 60 -29.19 2.11 16.50
C SER A 60 -30.10 3.25 15.98
N PRO A 61 -30.61 3.19 14.74
CA PRO A 61 -31.58 4.16 14.23
C PRO A 61 -32.89 4.22 15.04
N ALA A 62 -33.23 3.13 15.75
CA ALA A 62 -34.40 3.06 16.62
C ALA A 62 -34.17 3.72 18.00
N GLY A 63 -32.96 4.24 18.27
CA GLY A 63 -32.62 4.93 19.51
C GLY A 63 -32.00 4.02 20.59
N GLU A 64 -31.81 2.73 20.32
CA GLU A 64 -31.16 1.80 21.25
C GLU A 64 -29.68 2.15 21.41
N ILE A 65 -29.22 2.30 22.65
CA ILE A 65 -27.81 2.54 22.95
C ILE A 65 -27.05 1.21 22.84
N ILE A 66 -26.19 1.10 21.83
CA ILE A 66 -25.35 -0.06 21.59
C ILE A 66 -24.06 0.01 22.43
N LEU A 67 -23.50 1.22 22.57
CA LEU A 67 -22.31 1.48 23.38
C LEU A 67 -22.44 2.81 24.12
N GLN A 68 -22.29 2.77 25.44
CA GLN A 68 -22.30 3.96 26.30
C GLN A 68 -21.06 4.83 26.02
N GLY A 69 -21.23 6.15 25.99
CA GLY A 69 -20.15 7.11 25.84
C GLY A 69 -19.65 7.68 27.18
N ASN A 70 -19.19 8.94 27.18
CA ASN A 70 -18.55 9.61 28.34
C ASN A 70 -17.38 8.80 28.95
N GLN A 71 -16.64 8.11 28.08
CA GLN A 71 -15.51 7.26 28.46
C GLN A 71 -14.55 7.07 27.30
N ARG A 72 -13.35 6.58 27.60
CA ARG A 72 -12.43 6.06 26.59
C ARG A 72 -12.78 4.61 26.27
N ILE A 73 -12.94 4.31 24.99
CA ILE A 73 -13.11 2.97 24.46
C ILE A 73 -11.75 2.49 23.96
N ASN A 74 -11.15 1.52 24.66
CA ASN A 74 -9.85 0.97 24.30
C ASN A 74 -9.92 0.17 23.00
N SER A 75 -10.88 -0.76 22.91
CA SER A 75 -11.23 -1.44 21.67
C SER A 75 -12.67 -1.94 21.71
N TRP A 76 -13.41 -1.73 20.63
CA TRP A 76 -14.78 -2.21 20.44
C TRP A 76 -15.01 -2.48 18.95
N GLY A 77 -15.77 -3.50 18.62
CA GLY A 77 -16.10 -3.76 17.23
C GLY A 77 -17.46 -4.37 16.99
N GLN A 78 -17.91 -4.24 15.75
CA GLN A 78 -19.11 -4.83 15.19
C GLN A 78 -18.81 -5.41 13.80
N GLY A 79 -19.06 -6.70 13.58
CA GLY A 79 -18.82 -7.35 12.29
C GLY A 79 -18.26 -8.77 12.42
N HIS A 80 -17.79 -9.33 11.31
CA HIS A 80 -17.27 -10.70 11.25
C HIS A 80 -15.82 -10.77 11.70
N VAL A 81 -15.53 -11.58 12.72
CA VAL A 81 -14.15 -11.87 13.15
C VAL A 81 -13.79 -13.33 12.98
N TYR A 82 -12.51 -13.55 12.72
CA TYR A 82 -11.90 -14.86 12.56
C TYR A 82 -10.66 -14.99 13.44
N THR A 83 -10.41 -16.20 13.92
CA THR A 83 -9.20 -16.59 14.66
C THR A 83 -8.46 -17.69 13.89
N PRO A 84 -7.17 -17.95 14.16
CA PRO A 84 -6.41 -18.98 13.46
C PRO A 84 -7.00 -20.39 13.61
N SER A 85 -7.73 -20.64 14.70
CA SER A 85 -8.32 -21.93 15.08
C SER A 85 -9.67 -22.22 14.42
N SER A 86 -10.33 -21.22 13.80
CA SER A 86 -11.64 -21.37 13.17
C SER A 86 -11.60 -21.00 11.69
N ARG A 87 -12.45 -21.67 10.89
CA ARG A 87 -12.77 -21.27 9.51
C ARG A 87 -14.18 -20.67 9.36
N ASN A 88 -14.92 -20.60 10.47
CA ASN A 88 -16.22 -19.95 10.55
C ASN A 88 -16.04 -18.59 11.22
N TYR A 89 -16.74 -17.57 10.70
CA TYR A 89 -16.78 -16.28 11.37
C TYR A 89 -17.57 -16.38 12.68
N THR A 90 -17.29 -15.44 13.57
CA THR A 90 -18.20 -15.06 14.65
C THR A 90 -18.64 -13.62 14.40
N PHE A 91 -19.94 -13.36 14.36
CA PHE A 91 -20.42 -11.98 14.40
C PHE A 91 -20.26 -11.46 15.83
N ILE A 92 -19.51 -10.37 15.99
CA ILE A 92 -19.36 -9.69 17.27
C ILE A 92 -20.03 -8.32 17.24
N ARG A 93 -20.45 -7.86 18.40
CA ARG A 93 -20.84 -6.47 18.67
C ARG A 93 -20.58 -6.19 20.14
N GLY A 94 -19.39 -5.67 20.46
CA GLY A 94 -18.96 -5.56 21.85
C GLY A 94 -17.52 -5.10 22.02
N LEU A 95 -17.10 -5.01 23.28
CA LEU A 95 -15.72 -4.71 23.64
C LEU A 95 -14.80 -5.81 23.13
N LEU A 96 -13.61 -5.40 22.68
CA LEU A 96 -12.58 -6.30 22.21
C LEU A 96 -11.34 -6.18 23.08
N PRO A 97 -10.51 -7.24 23.19
CA PRO A 97 -9.19 -7.05 23.78
C PRO A 97 -8.39 -6.12 22.84
N PRO A 98 -7.74 -5.07 23.38
CA PRO A 98 -6.98 -4.14 22.55
C PRO A 98 -5.74 -4.82 21.97
N PRO A 99 -5.33 -4.48 20.74
CA PRO A 99 -4.09 -4.97 20.16
C PRO A 99 -2.88 -4.64 21.05
N ASN A 100 -1.96 -5.59 21.19
CA ASN A 100 -0.68 -5.33 21.84
C ASN A 100 0.25 -4.57 20.88
N LYS A 101 0.10 -3.23 20.84
CA LYS A 101 0.83 -2.34 19.93
C LYS A 101 2.30 -2.19 20.33
N SER A 102 3.20 -2.26 19.35
CA SER A 102 4.65 -2.08 19.57
C SER A 102 4.93 -0.63 19.98
N ALA A 103 5.60 -0.42 21.12
CA ALA A 103 5.98 0.91 21.60
C ALA A 103 6.85 1.70 20.60
N LEU A 104 7.53 1.03 19.67
CA LEU A 104 8.30 1.67 18.59
C LEU A 104 7.42 2.43 17.59
N LEU A 105 6.15 2.08 17.50
CA LEU A 105 5.19 2.70 16.57
C LEU A 105 4.39 3.84 17.20
N MET A 106 4.55 4.08 18.50
CA MET A 106 3.65 4.92 19.29
C MET A 106 4.26 6.29 19.61
N GLU A 107 3.44 7.34 19.59
CA GLU A 107 3.67 8.61 20.26
C GLU A 107 2.70 8.75 21.43
N GLY A 108 3.21 8.55 22.65
CA GLY A 108 2.37 8.48 23.85
C GLY A 108 1.40 7.30 23.78
N SER A 109 0.09 7.58 23.71
CA SER A 109 -0.97 6.57 23.64
C SER A 109 -1.51 6.32 22.23
N LYS A 110 -0.96 6.98 21.20
CA LYS A 110 -1.42 6.91 19.82
C LYS A 110 -0.33 6.35 18.93
N PHE A 111 -0.66 5.83 17.76
CA PHE A 111 0.34 5.66 16.73
C PHE A 111 0.96 7.02 16.37
N LEU A 112 2.26 7.02 16.06
CA LEU A 112 2.93 8.23 15.62
C LEU A 112 2.33 8.68 14.28
N GLU A 113 1.98 9.96 14.21
CA GLU A 113 1.58 10.65 12.99
C GLU A 113 2.52 11.84 12.79
N TYR A 114 2.93 12.07 11.55
CA TYR A 114 3.74 13.21 11.17
C TYR A 114 3.23 13.72 9.82
N SER A 115 2.52 14.84 9.85
CA SER A 115 1.95 15.44 8.63
C SER A 115 3.04 15.85 7.64
N ARG A 116 2.66 15.94 6.37
CA ARG A 116 3.49 16.54 5.30
C ARG A 116 4.16 17.84 5.79
N PRO A 117 5.50 17.92 5.82
CA PRO A 117 6.19 19.12 6.29
C PRO A 117 6.07 20.25 5.27
N GLU A 118 5.68 21.44 5.75
CA GLU A 118 5.52 22.67 4.95
C GLU A 118 6.73 23.62 5.07
N TYR A 119 7.71 23.29 5.92
CA TYR A 119 8.97 24.03 6.10
C TYR A 119 8.81 25.54 6.38
N LEU A 120 7.71 25.94 7.05
CA LEU A 120 7.37 27.34 7.35
C LEU A 120 8.41 28.06 8.22
N GLU A 121 9.24 27.30 8.92
CA GLU A 121 10.34 27.78 9.76
C GLU A 121 11.60 28.18 8.96
N TYR A 122 11.66 27.85 7.66
CA TYR A 122 12.80 28.15 6.79
C TYR A 122 12.58 29.42 5.96
N SER A 123 13.63 30.21 5.80
CA SER A 123 13.65 31.33 4.85
C SER A 123 14.01 30.86 3.44
N VAL A 124 13.63 31.62 2.41
CA VAL A 124 13.96 31.31 0.99
C VAL A 124 15.45 31.11 0.76
N ASN A 125 16.33 31.81 1.50
CA ASN A 125 17.78 31.66 1.38
C ASN A 125 18.31 30.31 1.87
N GLN A 126 17.49 29.49 2.54
CA GLN A 126 17.84 28.13 2.93
C GLN A 126 17.45 27.08 1.88
N PHE A 127 16.81 27.50 0.79
CA PHE A 127 16.52 26.66 -0.37
C PHE A 127 17.58 26.85 -1.45
N VAL A 128 17.81 25.80 -2.22
CA VAL A 128 18.52 25.85 -3.49
C VAL A 128 17.68 25.14 -4.54
N THR A 129 17.53 25.73 -5.72
CA THR A 129 16.75 25.10 -6.80
C THR A 129 17.66 24.35 -7.77
N VAL A 130 17.27 23.13 -8.14
CA VAL A 130 18.12 22.29 -9.00
C VAL A 130 18.35 22.92 -10.38
N LYS A 131 17.37 23.65 -10.95
CA LYS A 131 17.54 24.32 -12.24
C LYS A 131 18.52 25.48 -12.20
N SER A 132 18.52 26.28 -11.13
CA SER A 132 19.50 27.36 -10.97
C SER A 132 20.94 26.83 -10.85
N LEU A 133 21.09 25.57 -10.42
CA LEU A 133 22.37 24.88 -10.25
C LEU A 133 22.77 23.98 -11.44
N GLY A 134 21.97 24.02 -12.52
CA GLY A 134 22.33 23.49 -13.82
C GLY A 134 21.52 22.28 -14.30
N ALA A 135 20.66 21.69 -13.46
CA ALA A 135 19.77 20.62 -13.90
C ALA A 135 18.78 21.16 -14.94
N LYS A 136 18.44 20.36 -15.95
CA LYS A 136 17.54 20.81 -17.02
C LYS A 136 16.09 20.51 -16.71
N GLY A 137 15.79 19.30 -16.23
CA GLY A 137 14.41 18.87 -15.99
C GLY A 137 13.55 18.87 -17.24
N ASP A 138 14.16 18.67 -18.42
CA ASP A 138 13.52 18.77 -19.74
C ASP A 138 13.02 17.41 -20.29
N GLY A 139 13.17 16.32 -19.52
CA GLY A 139 12.80 14.96 -19.91
C GLY A 139 13.71 14.34 -20.98
N MET A 140 14.85 14.97 -21.28
CA MET A 140 15.76 14.53 -22.35
C MET A 140 17.23 14.52 -21.90
N THR A 141 17.69 15.62 -21.30
CA THR A 141 19.06 15.79 -20.81
C THR A 141 19.28 14.89 -19.60
N ASP A 142 20.40 14.17 -19.60
CA ASP A 142 20.84 13.40 -18.44
C ASP A 142 21.29 14.34 -17.32
N ASP A 143 20.49 14.38 -16.24
CA ASP A 143 20.72 15.23 -15.09
C ASP A 143 21.44 14.49 -13.94
N THR A 144 21.81 13.21 -14.10
CA THR A 144 22.37 12.37 -13.02
C THR A 144 23.56 13.03 -12.32
N ALA A 145 24.60 13.39 -13.08
CA ALA A 145 25.84 13.93 -12.49
C ALA A 145 25.61 15.32 -11.87
N THR A 146 24.74 16.12 -12.48
CA THR A 146 24.39 17.45 -11.98
C THR A 146 23.62 17.36 -10.67
N ILE A 147 22.62 16.49 -10.59
CA ILE A 147 21.81 16.27 -9.40
C ILE A 147 22.64 15.67 -8.27
N GLN A 148 23.49 14.66 -8.56
CA GLN A 148 24.39 14.10 -7.55
C GLN A 148 25.28 15.19 -6.94
N ARG A 149 25.91 16.03 -7.77
CA ARG A 149 26.75 17.14 -7.30
C ARG A 149 25.97 18.13 -6.42
N ILE A 150 24.73 18.46 -6.79
CA ILE A 150 23.87 19.35 -6.00
C ILE A 150 23.59 18.72 -4.63
N ILE A 151 23.20 17.46 -4.61
CA ILE A 151 22.92 16.71 -3.38
C ILE A 151 24.16 16.66 -2.49
N ASP A 152 25.31 16.27 -3.02
CA ASP A 152 26.58 16.20 -2.28
C ASP A 152 26.98 17.55 -1.67
N THR A 153 26.67 18.66 -2.36
CA THR A 153 27.04 20.00 -1.94
C THR A 153 26.09 20.56 -0.87
N TYR A 154 24.79 20.29 -1.00
CA TYR A 154 23.76 21.07 -0.32
C TYR A 154 22.95 20.29 0.72
N ALA A 155 22.90 18.96 0.65
CA ALA A 155 22.02 18.15 1.49
C ALA A 155 22.24 18.34 3.00
N ALA A 156 23.46 18.70 3.42
CA ALA A 156 23.76 18.92 4.84
C ALA A 156 23.25 20.27 5.39
N ASN A 157 22.96 21.26 4.54
CA ASN A 157 22.79 22.66 4.96
C ASN A 157 21.63 23.41 4.29
N LYS A 158 21.00 22.84 3.26
CA LYS A 158 19.95 23.48 2.48
C LYS A 158 18.82 22.49 2.20
N ILE A 159 17.64 23.04 1.96
CA ILE A 159 16.53 22.32 1.35
C ILE A 159 16.76 22.33 -0.16
N ILE A 160 16.79 21.14 -0.76
CA ILE A 160 16.99 20.98 -2.21
C ILE A 160 15.62 20.98 -2.85
N PHE A 161 15.32 22.07 -3.55
CA PHE A 161 14.06 22.27 -4.25
C PHE A 161 14.18 21.80 -5.69
N PHE A 162 13.42 20.77 -6.05
CA PHE A 162 13.29 20.32 -7.42
C PHE A 162 12.19 21.14 -8.10
N ASP A 163 12.57 22.12 -8.93
CA ASP A 163 11.62 22.84 -9.78
C ASP A 163 10.81 21.85 -10.64
N ALA A 164 9.59 22.20 -11.04
CA ALA A 164 8.75 21.31 -11.83
C ALA A 164 9.45 20.90 -13.14
N GLY A 165 9.50 19.59 -13.43
CA GLY A 165 10.19 19.07 -14.60
C GLY A 165 10.41 17.56 -14.55
N ALA A 166 11.01 17.04 -15.62
CA ALA A 166 11.39 15.63 -15.73
C ALA A 166 12.91 15.48 -15.80
N TYR A 167 13.50 14.95 -14.74
CA TYR A 167 14.94 14.86 -14.54
C TYR A 167 15.42 13.45 -14.89
N ILE A 168 16.05 13.29 -16.05
CA ILE A 168 16.53 11.98 -16.48
C ILE A 168 17.69 11.53 -15.60
N HIS A 169 17.59 10.29 -15.12
CA HIS A 169 18.67 9.60 -14.45
C HIS A 169 19.12 8.39 -15.25
N THR A 170 20.39 8.32 -15.61
CA THR A 170 20.99 7.14 -16.30
C THR A 170 21.87 6.27 -15.41
N ASN A 171 22.07 6.68 -14.16
CA ASN A 171 22.74 5.90 -13.13
C ASN A 171 22.18 6.23 -11.74
N THR A 172 22.55 5.44 -10.74
CA THR A 172 22.16 5.64 -9.35
C THR A 172 22.55 7.03 -8.85
N VAL A 173 21.61 7.71 -8.20
CA VAL A 173 21.86 8.90 -7.37
C VAL A 173 21.77 8.50 -5.90
N TYR A 174 22.81 8.85 -5.15
CA TYR A 174 22.93 8.63 -3.73
C TYR A 174 22.36 9.82 -2.95
N ILE A 175 21.43 9.54 -2.03
CA ILE A 175 20.84 10.53 -1.12
C ILE A 175 21.50 10.37 0.25
N PRO A 176 22.29 11.36 0.71
CA PRO A 176 23.00 11.29 1.98
C PRO A 176 22.07 11.57 3.16
N LEU A 177 22.61 11.34 4.36
CA LEU A 177 21.95 11.64 5.63
C LEU A 177 21.61 13.13 5.72
N ASN A 178 20.49 13.43 6.39
CA ASN A 178 19.98 14.78 6.68
C ASN A 178 19.50 15.58 5.47
N ALA A 179 19.38 14.94 4.29
CA ALA A 179 18.82 15.57 3.11
C ALA A 179 17.33 15.90 3.29
N ILE A 180 16.96 17.13 2.89
CA ILE A 180 15.56 17.56 2.74
C ILE A 180 15.36 17.90 1.26
N ILE A 181 14.48 17.14 0.60
CA ILE A 181 14.19 17.24 -0.84
C ILE A 181 12.70 17.54 -1.00
N VAL A 182 12.40 18.58 -1.77
CA VAL A 182 11.03 19.05 -1.99
C VAL A 182 10.82 19.31 -3.48
N GLY A 183 9.79 18.73 -4.07
CA GLY A 183 9.39 19.03 -5.44
C GLY A 183 8.41 20.19 -5.55
N GLU A 184 8.14 20.61 -6.78
CA GLU A 184 7.12 21.60 -7.12
C GLU A 184 5.94 20.85 -7.74
N VAL A 185 4.89 20.61 -6.94
CA VAL A 185 3.75 19.73 -7.26
C VAL A 185 4.15 18.25 -7.30
N GLU A 186 4.77 17.80 -8.38
CA GLU A 186 5.26 16.42 -8.57
C GLU A 186 6.48 16.45 -9.50
N SER A 187 7.65 16.80 -8.96
CA SER A 187 8.88 16.85 -9.75
C SER A 187 9.33 15.43 -10.09
N ILE A 188 9.54 15.16 -11.38
CA ILE A 188 9.63 13.79 -11.89
C ILE A 188 11.09 13.35 -11.99
N ILE A 189 11.46 12.29 -11.27
CA ILE A 189 12.71 11.56 -11.47
C ILE A 189 12.45 10.46 -12.51
N MET A 190 13.15 10.50 -13.64
CA MET A 190 12.91 9.56 -14.75
C MET A 190 14.12 8.67 -15.02
N ALA A 191 14.05 7.40 -14.64
CA ALA A 191 15.09 6.43 -14.96
C ALA A 191 15.17 6.15 -16.47
N ARG A 192 16.38 6.00 -17.02
CA ARG A 192 16.61 5.65 -18.43
C ARG A 192 17.94 4.93 -18.63
N GLY A 193 18.01 4.08 -19.64
CA GLY A 193 19.30 3.63 -20.18
C GLY A 193 19.83 2.34 -19.55
N SER A 194 20.98 1.89 -20.06
CA SER A 194 21.49 0.53 -19.87
C SER A 194 21.88 0.18 -18.44
N SER A 195 22.18 1.16 -17.57
CA SER A 195 22.47 0.91 -16.15
C SER A 195 21.32 0.23 -15.43
N PHE A 196 20.10 0.42 -15.92
CA PHE A 196 18.85 -0.15 -15.40
C PHE A 196 18.25 -1.21 -16.33
N GLY A 197 19.04 -1.73 -17.27
CA GLY A 197 18.56 -2.66 -18.30
C GLY A 197 18.63 -4.15 -17.92
N ASP A 198 19.27 -4.49 -16.79
CA ASP A 198 19.54 -5.88 -16.41
C ASP A 198 18.75 -6.28 -15.14
N ALA A 199 17.72 -7.10 -15.33
CA ALA A 199 16.90 -7.62 -14.23
C ALA A 199 17.62 -8.63 -13.33
N LEU A 200 18.74 -9.22 -13.77
CA LEU A 200 19.55 -10.12 -12.92
C LEU A 200 20.48 -9.34 -12.01
N ASN A 201 20.80 -8.09 -12.35
CA ASN A 201 21.64 -7.18 -11.57
C ASN A 201 20.93 -5.84 -11.36
N PRO A 202 19.75 -5.84 -10.68
CA PRO A 202 18.96 -4.63 -10.53
C PRO A 202 19.70 -3.59 -9.68
N LYS A 203 19.45 -2.31 -9.96
CA LYS A 203 20.11 -1.18 -9.31
C LYS A 203 19.12 -0.10 -8.87
N PRO A 204 19.36 0.55 -7.72
CA PRO A 204 18.56 1.69 -7.30
C PRO A 204 18.75 2.89 -8.24
N VAL A 205 17.64 3.53 -8.63
CA VAL A 205 17.66 4.84 -9.28
C VAL A 205 18.03 5.87 -8.24
N TRP A 206 17.30 5.92 -7.12
CA TRP A 206 17.72 6.61 -5.90
C TRP A 206 18.06 5.62 -4.80
N LYS A 207 19.23 5.80 -4.19
CA LYS A 207 19.67 5.03 -3.02
C LYS A 207 19.73 5.96 -1.82
N VAL A 208 18.79 5.79 -0.87
CA VAL A 208 18.69 6.62 0.33
C VAL A 208 19.50 6.00 1.46
N ALA A 209 20.64 6.63 1.74
CA ALA A 209 21.68 6.15 2.65
C ALA A 209 22.28 4.78 2.27
N GLN A 210 23.35 4.40 2.96
CA GLN A 210 23.87 3.03 2.96
C GLN A 210 23.18 2.20 4.04
N GLN A 211 23.20 0.88 3.87
CA GLN A 211 22.72 -0.04 4.92
C GLN A 211 23.50 0.17 6.21
N GLY A 212 22.77 0.24 7.32
CA GLY A 212 23.32 0.48 8.66
C GLY A 212 23.56 1.96 9.01
N GLU A 213 23.43 2.91 8.07
CA GLU A 213 23.53 4.32 8.40
C GLU A 213 22.28 4.85 9.08
N SER A 214 22.47 5.83 9.97
CA SER A 214 21.38 6.46 10.71
C SER A 214 21.45 7.98 10.63
N GLY A 215 20.29 8.60 10.39
CA GLY A 215 20.14 10.03 10.16
C GLY A 215 18.67 10.33 9.82
N ASN A 216 18.40 11.53 9.30
CA ASN A 216 17.04 11.90 8.89
C ASN A 216 16.99 12.19 7.38
N VAL A 217 15.97 11.79 6.65
CA VAL A 217 15.81 12.19 5.22
C VAL A 217 14.34 12.45 4.95
N GLN A 218 14.03 13.61 4.37
CA GLN A 218 12.66 13.97 4.00
C GLN A 218 12.57 14.15 2.49
N ILE A 219 11.60 13.48 1.87
CA ILE A 219 11.30 13.62 0.44
C ILE A 219 9.81 13.94 0.31
N VAL A 220 9.51 15.06 -0.34
CA VAL A 220 8.15 15.60 -0.45
C VAL A 220 7.87 16.00 -1.89
N ASP A 221 6.65 15.76 -2.38
CA ASP A 221 6.16 16.24 -3.69
C ASP A 221 7.00 15.77 -4.90
N MET A 222 7.46 14.52 -4.86
CA MET A 222 8.27 13.90 -5.92
C MET A 222 7.53 12.77 -6.63
N LEU A 223 7.79 12.58 -7.92
CA LEU A 223 7.27 11.44 -8.70
C LEU A 223 8.43 10.63 -9.28
N PHE A 224 8.49 9.33 -8.99
CA PHE A 224 9.45 8.41 -9.59
C PHE A 224 8.83 7.72 -10.80
N SER A 225 9.48 7.82 -11.96
CA SER A 225 9.02 7.21 -13.21
C SER A 225 10.22 6.82 -14.09
N HIS A 226 9.96 6.49 -15.36
CA HIS A 226 11.00 6.08 -16.29
C HIS A 226 10.66 6.35 -17.75
N GLN A 227 11.71 6.43 -18.58
CA GLN A 227 11.61 6.27 -20.04
C GLN A 227 11.96 4.83 -20.36
N GLY A 228 10.93 3.99 -20.45
CA GLY A 228 11.05 2.54 -20.49
C GLY A 228 11.53 1.96 -21.83
N PRO A 229 11.92 0.67 -21.81
CA PRO A 229 11.91 -0.23 -20.65
C PRO A 229 13.13 -0.06 -19.72
N VAL A 230 12.96 -0.34 -18.42
CA VAL A 230 14.03 -0.31 -17.38
C VAL A 230 13.92 -1.50 -16.42
N PRO A 231 13.98 -2.75 -16.91
CA PRO A 231 13.63 -3.95 -16.14
C PRO A 231 14.59 -4.27 -14.98
N GLY A 232 15.72 -3.57 -14.86
CA GLY A 232 16.65 -3.62 -13.73
C GLY A 232 16.56 -2.42 -12.79
N ALA A 233 15.62 -1.48 -12.97
CA ALA A 233 15.46 -0.34 -12.08
C ALA A 233 14.75 -0.74 -10.78
N ILE A 234 15.39 -0.48 -9.64
CA ILE A 234 14.70 -0.30 -8.35
C ILE A 234 14.47 1.22 -8.21
N MET A 235 13.24 1.73 -8.33
CA MET A 235 13.05 3.19 -8.39
C MET A 235 13.58 3.89 -7.13
N MET A 236 13.38 3.30 -5.97
CA MET A 236 14.00 3.73 -4.73
C MET A 236 14.41 2.55 -3.84
N GLU A 237 15.65 2.55 -3.38
CA GLU A 237 16.12 1.70 -2.29
C GLU A 237 16.31 2.57 -1.04
N TRP A 238 15.54 2.28 -0.01
CA TRP A 238 15.56 2.99 1.27
C TRP A 238 16.28 2.16 2.33
N ASN A 239 17.48 2.62 2.72
CA ASN A 239 18.34 1.94 3.69
C ASN A 239 18.40 2.61 5.06
N LEU A 240 18.03 3.88 5.10
CA LEU A 240 18.21 4.76 6.24
C LEU A 240 17.47 4.25 7.49
N LYS A 241 18.20 4.14 8.59
CA LYS A 241 17.61 4.05 9.92
C LYS A 241 17.35 5.45 10.48
N SER A 242 16.11 5.87 10.56
CA SER A 242 15.72 7.17 11.11
C SER A 242 16.29 7.39 12.51
N ALA A 243 17.02 8.50 12.70
CA ALA A 243 17.53 8.92 14.00
C ALA A 243 16.42 9.55 14.87
N CYS A 244 15.40 10.13 14.22
CA CYS A 244 14.20 10.67 14.86
C CYS A 244 12.97 10.01 14.24
N PRO A 245 12.41 8.94 14.86
CA PRO A 245 11.28 8.20 14.29
C PRO A 245 10.15 9.12 13.82
N GLY A 246 9.58 8.84 12.64
CA GLY A 246 8.58 9.68 11.98
C GLY A 246 9.14 10.83 11.14
N LYS A 247 10.37 11.28 11.38
CA LYS A 247 10.97 12.43 10.65
C LYS A 247 11.78 12.06 9.43
N SER A 248 11.93 10.76 9.14
CA SER A 248 12.47 10.28 7.87
C SER A 248 11.37 9.64 7.06
N GLY A 249 11.07 10.18 5.89
CA GLY A 249 9.87 9.75 5.21
C GLY A 249 9.65 10.30 3.81
N LEU A 250 8.54 9.81 3.25
CA LEU A 250 7.97 10.16 1.97
C LEU A 250 6.59 10.78 2.23
N TRP A 251 6.35 11.99 1.75
CA TRP A 251 5.03 12.63 1.81
C TRP A 251 4.61 13.11 0.43
N SER A 252 3.41 12.74 -0.01
CA SER A 252 2.92 13.08 -1.38
C SER A 252 3.99 12.77 -2.43
N THR A 253 4.63 11.62 -2.26
CA THR A 253 5.70 11.14 -3.13
C THR A 253 5.23 9.83 -3.73
N HIS A 254 5.22 9.75 -5.04
CA HIS A 254 4.54 8.71 -5.80
C HIS A 254 5.50 7.98 -6.74
N PHE A 255 5.11 6.79 -7.18
CA PHE A 255 5.85 5.97 -8.13
C PHE A 255 4.90 5.59 -9.27
N ARG A 256 5.27 5.92 -10.51
CA ARG A 256 4.50 5.62 -11.71
C ARG A 256 5.35 4.90 -12.73
N THR A 257 5.03 3.63 -12.97
CA THR A 257 5.62 2.83 -14.05
C THR A 257 4.73 2.92 -15.29
N GLY A 258 5.21 3.58 -16.36
CA GLY A 258 4.47 3.72 -17.62
C GLY A 258 3.31 4.75 -17.58
N GLY A 259 2.44 4.70 -18.60
CA GLY A 259 1.13 5.37 -18.57
C GLY A 259 1.08 6.88 -18.76
N ALA A 260 2.18 7.53 -19.14
CA ALA A 260 2.20 8.99 -19.31
C ALA A 260 3.13 9.43 -20.45
N LYS A 261 3.01 10.68 -20.86
CA LYS A 261 3.89 11.31 -21.83
C LYS A 261 5.35 11.24 -21.33
N GLY A 262 6.24 10.89 -22.24
CA GLY A 262 7.67 10.77 -21.94
C GLY A 262 8.10 9.39 -21.44
N THR A 263 7.18 8.46 -21.12
CA THR A 263 7.58 7.13 -20.65
C THR A 263 7.99 6.17 -21.76
N ASN A 264 7.77 6.55 -23.03
CA ASN A 264 7.88 5.69 -24.22
C ASN A 264 6.97 4.46 -24.23
N GLN A 265 5.94 4.44 -23.36
CA GLN A 265 4.98 3.34 -23.23
C GLN A 265 3.58 3.90 -23.38
N THR A 266 3.10 3.88 -24.61
CA THR A 266 1.88 4.56 -25.05
C THR A 266 0.89 3.53 -25.63
N PRO A 267 -0.36 3.93 -25.93
CA PRO A 267 -1.29 3.05 -26.65
C PRO A 267 -0.78 2.58 -28.02
N SER A 268 0.21 3.24 -28.64
CA SER A 268 0.74 2.79 -29.93
C SER A 268 1.60 1.52 -29.86
N ASN A 269 2.22 1.24 -28.72
CA ASN A 269 3.10 0.07 -28.54
C ASN A 269 2.64 -0.87 -27.41
N CYS A 270 1.89 -0.38 -26.42
CA CYS A 270 1.48 -1.13 -25.24
C CYS A 270 -0.05 -1.17 -25.05
N LEU A 271 -0.87 -1.02 -26.11
CA LEU A 271 -2.33 -1.18 -25.98
C LEU A 271 -2.68 -2.55 -25.37
N LYS A 272 -3.77 -2.62 -24.60
CA LYS A 272 -4.26 -3.88 -24.02
C LYS A 272 -4.38 -5.01 -25.04
N LEU A 273 -4.15 -6.25 -24.58
CA LEU A 273 -4.30 -7.50 -25.37
C LEU A 273 -3.36 -7.62 -26.57
N THR A 274 -2.31 -6.79 -26.68
CA THR A 274 -1.38 -6.85 -27.82
C THR A 274 -0.34 -7.99 -27.75
N GLY A 275 -0.58 -8.99 -26.88
CA GLY A 275 0.36 -10.08 -26.61
C GLY A 275 1.61 -9.59 -25.88
N ALA A 276 1.45 -8.62 -24.98
CA ALA A 276 2.55 -7.77 -24.56
C ALA A 276 3.58 -8.47 -23.66
N SER A 277 3.34 -9.69 -23.18
CA SER A 277 4.40 -10.55 -22.60
C SER A 277 5.55 -10.83 -23.58
N GLN A 278 5.29 -10.71 -24.88
CA GLN A 278 6.29 -10.81 -25.96
C GLN A 278 6.91 -9.46 -26.34
N ARG A 279 6.44 -8.34 -25.75
CA ARG A 279 6.86 -6.96 -26.04
C ARG A 279 7.74 -6.44 -24.92
N THR A 280 9.04 -6.60 -25.06
CA THR A 280 10.02 -6.13 -24.08
C THR A 280 9.97 -4.61 -23.88
N GLU A 281 9.50 -3.85 -24.88
CA GLU A 281 9.30 -2.40 -24.78
C GLU A 281 8.25 -1.98 -23.74
N CYS A 282 7.32 -2.88 -23.39
CA CYS A 282 6.28 -2.64 -22.38
C CYS A 282 6.68 -3.12 -20.97
N GLN A 283 7.92 -3.58 -20.79
CA GLN A 283 8.45 -3.87 -19.46
C GLN A 283 8.73 -2.57 -18.70
N GLY A 284 8.27 -2.55 -17.45
CA GLY A 284 8.46 -1.46 -16.49
C GLY A 284 9.75 -1.60 -15.71
N ALA A 285 9.64 -1.44 -14.38
CA ALA A 285 10.73 -1.53 -13.43
C ALA A 285 10.89 -2.94 -12.84
N PHE A 286 12.05 -3.17 -12.22
CA PHE A 286 12.29 -4.35 -11.39
C PHE A 286 11.48 -4.30 -10.08
N LEU A 287 11.49 -3.13 -9.42
CA LEU A 287 10.86 -2.87 -8.14
C LEU A 287 10.62 -1.36 -8.00
N GLN A 288 9.47 -0.91 -7.50
CA GLN A 288 9.27 0.53 -7.28
C GLN A 288 9.94 0.98 -5.97
N LEU A 289 9.69 0.30 -4.85
CA LEU A 289 10.27 0.66 -3.55
C LEU A 289 10.82 -0.56 -2.82
N HIS A 290 12.08 -0.48 -2.41
CA HIS A 290 12.72 -1.45 -1.53
C HIS A 290 13.02 -0.81 -0.17
N VAL A 291 12.35 -1.26 0.89
CA VAL A 291 12.67 -0.85 2.27
C VAL A 291 13.51 -1.94 2.92
N THR A 292 14.81 -1.71 3.03
CA THR A 292 15.76 -2.75 3.42
C THR A 292 15.74 -3.02 4.93
N SER A 293 16.42 -4.09 5.35
CA SER A 293 16.31 -4.62 6.71
C SER A 293 16.73 -3.65 7.82
N SER A 294 17.74 -2.81 7.58
CA SER A 294 18.19 -1.82 8.58
C SER A 294 17.30 -0.59 8.66
N ALA A 295 16.40 -0.41 7.70
CA ALA A 295 15.75 0.87 7.49
C ALA A 295 14.54 1.09 8.41
N SER A 296 14.22 2.35 8.66
CA SER A 296 12.93 2.78 9.21
C SER A 296 12.40 3.94 8.37
N LEU A 297 11.08 4.01 8.23
CA LEU A 297 10.46 4.89 7.24
C LEU A 297 9.04 5.31 7.66
N TYR A 298 8.69 6.56 7.40
CA TYR A 298 7.33 7.08 7.46
C TYR A 298 6.86 7.38 6.04
N MET A 299 5.69 6.89 5.64
CA MET A 299 5.09 7.17 4.33
C MET A 299 3.66 7.62 4.52
N GLU A 300 3.30 8.74 3.90
CA GLU A 300 1.94 9.27 3.91
C GLU A 300 1.58 9.79 2.53
N ASN A 301 0.40 9.40 2.04
CA ASN A 301 -0.04 9.70 0.68
C ASN A 301 1.03 9.27 -0.35
N THR A 302 1.31 7.96 -0.40
CA THR A 302 2.25 7.38 -1.38
C THR A 302 1.54 6.35 -2.23
N TRP A 303 1.55 6.59 -3.54
CA TRP A 303 0.94 5.70 -4.53
C TRP A 303 2.02 5.04 -5.38
N LEU A 304 2.04 3.71 -5.39
CA LEU A 304 2.92 2.86 -6.16
C LEU A 304 2.13 2.25 -7.32
N TRP A 305 2.00 3.00 -8.41
CA TRP A 305 1.12 2.67 -9.53
C TRP A 305 1.90 2.13 -10.71
N VAL A 306 1.43 1.02 -11.25
CA VAL A 306 1.83 0.52 -12.55
C VAL A 306 0.68 0.77 -13.49
N ALA A 307 0.96 1.38 -14.64
CA ALA A 307 -0.09 1.94 -15.45
C ALA A 307 -1.00 0.88 -16.10
N ASP A 308 -2.28 0.90 -15.75
CA ASP A 308 -3.34 0.13 -16.39
C ASP A 308 -4.00 0.89 -17.56
N HIS A 309 -3.82 2.22 -17.61
CA HIS A 309 -4.26 3.08 -18.70
C HIS A 309 -3.29 4.24 -18.94
N ASN A 310 -3.43 4.93 -20.07
CA ASN A 310 -2.63 6.11 -20.37
C ASN A 310 -3.34 7.40 -19.90
N LEU A 311 -2.63 8.22 -19.12
CA LEU A 311 -3.16 9.45 -18.52
C LEU A 311 -3.26 10.61 -19.52
N ASP A 312 -2.41 10.63 -20.54
CA ASP A 312 -2.24 11.80 -21.43
C ASP A 312 -2.97 11.66 -22.78
N TYR A 313 -3.61 10.52 -23.04
CA TYR A 313 -4.43 10.30 -24.23
C TYR A 313 -5.90 10.66 -23.95
N PRO A 314 -6.63 11.30 -24.88
CA PRO A 314 -8.01 11.77 -24.64
C PRO A 314 -9.02 10.68 -24.27
N ASP A 315 -8.79 9.44 -24.68
CA ASP A 315 -9.68 8.30 -24.43
C ASP A 315 -9.28 7.47 -23.21
N HIS A 316 -8.21 7.86 -22.52
CA HIS A 316 -7.60 7.09 -21.43
C HIS A 316 -7.45 5.60 -21.76
N SER A 317 -6.97 5.32 -22.98
CA SER A 317 -6.75 3.97 -23.49
C SER A 317 -6.05 3.07 -22.46
N GLN A 318 -6.64 1.91 -22.22
CA GLN A 318 -6.07 0.83 -21.40
C GLN A 318 -4.82 0.23 -22.06
N ILE A 319 -3.78 -0.01 -21.25
CA ILE A 319 -2.46 -0.47 -21.71
C ILE A 319 -1.93 -1.63 -20.84
N ASP A 320 -1.09 -2.47 -21.44
CA ASP A 320 -0.35 -3.54 -20.76
C ASP A 320 1.05 -3.04 -20.39
N ILE A 321 1.33 -2.79 -19.11
CA ILE A 321 2.68 -2.50 -18.58
C ILE A 321 3.10 -3.58 -17.60
N PHE A 322 4.24 -4.24 -17.87
CA PHE A 322 4.73 -5.33 -17.02
C PHE A 322 5.78 -4.82 -16.05
N ASN A 323 5.36 -4.53 -14.82
CA ASN A 323 6.27 -4.23 -13.71
C ASN A 323 6.35 -5.46 -12.80
N ALA A 324 7.55 -5.84 -12.36
CA ALA A 324 7.66 -7.08 -11.59
C ALA A 324 7.07 -6.94 -10.17
N ARG A 325 7.44 -5.86 -9.46
CA ARG A 325 7.18 -5.66 -8.02
C ARG A 325 6.90 -4.19 -7.72
N THR A 326 5.94 -3.90 -6.86
CA THR A 326 5.71 -2.55 -6.33
C THR A 326 6.58 -2.28 -5.10
N ILE A 327 6.31 -2.90 -3.95
CA ILE A 327 7.05 -2.67 -2.70
C ILE A 327 7.46 -3.97 -2.00
N LEU A 328 8.75 -4.04 -1.67
CA LEU A 328 9.36 -5.05 -0.81
C LEU A 328 9.82 -4.41 0.49
N VAL A 329 9.40 -4.97 1.62
CA VAL A 329 9.75 -4.50 2.96
C VAL A 329 10.41 -5.61 3.76
N GLU A 330 11.65 -5.37 4.17
CA GLU A 330 12.42 -6.22 5.09
C GLU A 330 12.74 -5.54 6.42
N SER A 331 12.32 -4.27 6.55
CA SER A 331 12.56 -3.40 7.70
C SER A 331 12.26 -4.07 9.03
N GLN A 332 13.17 -3.91 10.00
CA GLN A 332 12.92 -4.28 11.40
C GLN A 332 12.12 -3.21 12.16
N GLY A 333 11.72 -2.15 11.46
CA GLY A 333 10.92 -1.05 11.92
C GLY A 333 11.68 0.03 12.69
N PRO A 334 10.96 1.06 13.14
CA PRO A 334 9.53 1.26 12.91
C PRO A 334 9.21 1.68 11.46
N LEU A 335 8.07 1.21 10.95
CA LEU A 335 7.54 1.57 9.63
C LEU A 335 6.08 2.02 9.77
N TRP A 336 5.76 3.21 9.26
CA TRP A 336 4.38 3.73 9.17
C TRP A 336 4.01 3.96 7.72
N MET A 337 2.86 3.43 7.31
CA MET A 337 2.33 3.55 5.96
C MET A 337 0.88 4.03 6.05
N TYR A 338 0.70 5.35 5.97
CA TYR A 338 -0.58 6.01 6.06
C TYR A 338 -1.15 6.32 4.67
N GLY A 339 -2.31 5.74 4.36
CA GLY A 339 -3.01 5.96 3.08
C GLY A 339 -2.13 5.64 1.87
N THR A 340 -1.49 4.47 1.87
CA THR A 340 -0.66 4.03 0.74
C THR A 340 -1.43 3.09 -0.18
N ALA A 341 -1.13 3.13 -1.48
CA ALA A 341 -1.66 2.20 -2.46
C ALA A 341 -0.54 1.59 -3.30
N ALA A 342 -0.66 0.32 -3.67
CA ALA A 342 0.28 -0.37 -4.56
C ALA A 342 -0.47 -1.26 -5.54
N GLU A 343 -0.22 -1.11 -6.84
CA GLU A 343 -1.11 -1.66 -7.87
C GLU A 343 -0.39 -2.20 -9.10
N HIS A 344 -1.03 -3.21 -9.69
CA HIS A 344 -0.80 -3.76 -11.02
C HIS A 344 0.59 -4.36 -11.31
N SER A 345 1.42 -4.62 -10.30
CA SER A 345 2.63 -5.42 -10.49
C SER A 345 2.31 -6.90 -10.70
N VAL A 346 3.18 -7.57 -11.46
CA VAL A 346 2.99 -8.95 -11.89
C VAL A 346 3.08 -9.94 -10.72
N LEU A 347 4.05 -9.77 -9.82
CA LEU A 347 4.32 -10.74 -8.75
C LEU A 347 3.56 -10.42 -7.47
N TYR A 348 3.63 -9.17 -7.01
CA TYR A 348 2.96 -8.73 -5.79
C TYR A 348 2.82 -7.20 -5.71
N GLN A 349 1.85 -6.77 -4.90
CA GLN A 349 1.57 -5.37 -4.61
C GLN A 349 2.17 -4.91 -3.26
N TYR A 350 2.19 -5.76 -2.24
CA TYR A 350 2.92 -5.51 -1.00
C TYR A 350 3.54 -6.82 -0.53
N HIS A 351 4.86 -6.83 -0.34
CA HIS A 351 5.57 -7.99 0.17
C HIS A 351 6.37 -7.65 1.42
N PHE A 352 6.03 -8.28 2.54
CA PHE A 352 6.70 -8.12 3.83
C PHE A 352 7.45 -9.41 4.17
N VAL A 353 8.77 -9.33 4.32
CA VAL A 353 9.62 -10.51 4.51
C VAL A 353 10.58 -10.31 5.65
N ASN A 354 10.52 -11.18 6.65
CA ASN A 354 11.33 -11.09 7.87
C ASN A 354 11.20 -9.74 8.58
N ALA A 355 10.11 -9.00 8.33
CA ALA A 355 9.95 -7.61 8.75
C ALA A 355 9.31 -7.50 10.14
N LYS A 356 9.46 -6.34 10.80
CA LYS A 356 8.90 -6.12 12.15
C LYS A 356 8.43 -4.71 12.40
N ASN A 357 7.46 -4.57 13.31
CA ASN A 357 6.99 -3.28 13.84
C ASN A 357 6.48 -2.35 12.72
N ILE A 358 5.35 -2.73 12.13
CA ILE A 358 4.76 -2.05 10.97
C ILE A 358 3.34 -1.63 11.29
N LEU A 359 3.02 -0.36 11.02
CA LEU A 359 1.65 0.12 10.87
C LEU A 359 1.34 0.33 9.39
N LEU A 360 0.22 -0.21 8.94
CA LEU A 360 -0.30 -0.03 7.59
C LEU A 360 -1.78 0.37 7.68
N GLY A 361 -2.14 1.58 7.25
CA GLY A 361 -3.51 2.05 7.36
C GLY A 361 -3.85 3.31 6.56
N GLN A 362 -4.77 3.29 5.60
CA GLN A 362 -5.29 2.12 4.89
C GLN A 362 -4.30 1.65 3.81
N ALA A 363 -4.27 0.34 3.54
CA ALA A 363 -3.69 -0.22 2.31
C ALA A 363 -4.73 -0.36 1.20
N GLN A 364 -4.32 -0.15 -0.05
CA GLN A 364 -5.16 -0.39 -1.21
C GLN A 364 -4.34 -1.10 -2.31
N THR A 365 -4.93 -2.08 -2.99
CA THR A 365 -4.29 -2.78 -4.11
C THR A 365 -5.25 -3.20 -5.21
N GLU A 366 -4.73 -3.24 -6.43
CA GLU A 366 -5.37 -3.87 -7.58
C GLU A 366 -4.43 -4.84 -8.31
N THR A 367 -4.96 -6.00 -8.70
CA THR A 367 -4.25 -6.94 -9.58
C THR A 367 -4.22 -6.43 -11.02
N GLY A 368 -3.08 -6.54 -11.71
CA GLY A 368 -2.92 -6.07 -13.09
C GLY A 368 -3.98 -6.65 -14.04
N TYR A 369 -4.67 -5.79 -14.79
CA TYR A 369 -5.90 -6.15 -15.50
C TYR A 369 -5.70 -7.17 -16.63
N PHE A 370 -4.48 -7.21 -17.19
CA PHE A 370 -4.06 -8.19 -18.17
C PHE A 370 -3.96 -9.61 -17.59
N GLN A 371 -3.72 -9.77 -16.28
CA GLN A 371 -3.57 -11.10 -15.70
C GLN A 371 -4.89 -11.87 -15.80
N SER A 372 -4.88 -13.13 -16.24
CA SER A 372 -3.71 -14.04 -16.29
C SER A 372 -3.15 -14.28 -17.70
N ASN A 373 -3.13 -13.25 -18.54
CA ASN A 373 -2.48 -13.27 -19.85
C ASN A 373 -1.49 -12.10 -19.97
N PRO A 374 -0.20 -12.31 -19.64
CA PRO A 374 0.37 -13.57 -19.18
C PRO A 374 0.02 -13.90 -17.71
N PRO A 375 0.12 -15.17 -17.30
CA PRO A 375 0.00 -15.57 -15.90
C PRO A 375 1.25 -15.14 -15.11
N ALA A 376 1.12 -14.83 -13.82
CA ALA A 376 2.29 -14.64 -12.96
C ALA A 376 3.11 -15.96 -12.89
N PRO A 377 4.46 -15.92 -12.94
CA PRO A 377 5.32 -14.74 -12.86
C PRO A 377 5.67 -14.08 -14.22
N GLU A 378 5.17 -14.59 -15.35
CA GLU A 378 5.53 -14.08 -16.68
C GLU A 378 5.16 -12.59 -16.86
N PRO A 379 5.98 -11.81 -17.59
CA PRO A 379 7.17 -12.21 -18.35
C PRO A 379 8.46 -12.31 -17.51
N PHE A 380 8.35 -12.25 -16.19
CA PHE A 380 9.49 -12.34 -15.27
C PHE A 380 9.71 -13.77 -14.79
N THR A 381 10.88 -13.98 -14.18
CA THR A 381 11.19 -15.19 -13.42
C THR A 381 11.15 -14.83 -11.94
N SER A 382 10.57 -15.70 -11.11
CA SER A 382 10.66 -15.57 -9.65
C SER A 382 12.13 -15.73 -9.21
N LEU A 383 12.62 -14.76 -8.45
CA LEU A 383 13.98 -14.68 -7.94
C LEU A 383 14.00 -14.93 -6.44
N THR A 384 14.57 -16.06 -6.02
CA THR A 384 14.65 -16.45 -4.61
C THR A 384 15.41 -15.44 -3.75
N ASN A 385 16.45 -14.81 -4.30
CA ASN A 385 17.23 -13.76 -3.61
C ASN A 385 16.44 -12.45 -3.41
N TRP A 386 15.27 -12.32 -4.04
CA TRP A 386 14.32 -11.22 -3.84
C TRP A 386 13.04 -11.69 -3.14
N PHE A 387 13.08 -12.91 -2.57
CA PHE A 387 11.98 -13.54 -1.85
C PHE A 387 10.71 -13.72 -2.67
N ASP A 388 10.81 -13.70 -4.01
CA ASP A 388 9.63 -13.69 -4.85
C ASP A 388 8.71 -14.88 -4.59
N PRO A 389 7.39 -14.67 -4.72
CA PRO A 389 6.46 -15.77 -4.76
C PRO A 389 6.73 -16.66 -5.97
N VAL A 390 6.55 -17.95 -5.75
CA VAL A 390 6.42 -18.96 -6.81
C VAL A 390 4.94 -19.29 -7.01
N PHE A 391 4.57 -19.62 -8.24
CA PHE A 391 3.19 -19.91 -8.65
C PHE A 391 3.02 -21.37 -9.10
N ASP A 392 3.94 -22.25 -8.70
CA ASP A 392 3.97 -23.68 -9.04
C ASP A 392 2.80 -24.48 -8.42
N MET A 393 2.24 -23.99 -7.32
CA MET A 393 1.03 -24.53 -6.68
C MET A 393 -0.25 -24.34 -7.50
N CYS A 394 -0.22 -23.49 -8.54
CA CYS A 394 -1.34 -23.27 -9.43
C CYS A 394 -1.26 -24.21 -10.64
N SER A 395 -2.36 -24.90 -10.96
CA SER A 395 -2.44 -25.62 -12.22
C SER A 395 -2.40 -24.64 -13.39
N LYS A 396 -1.71 -24.99 -14.48
CA LYS A 396 -1.47 -24.10 -15.63
C LYS A 396 -2.76 -23.63 -16.32
N ASP A 397 -3.85 -24.37 -16.13
CA ASP A 397 -5.19 -24.12 -16.66
C ASP A 397 -6.08 -23.30 -15.71
N LYS A 398 -5.66 -23.06 -14.46
CA LYS A 398 -6.43 -22.27 -13.48
C LYS A 398 -5.96 -20.82 -13.46
N PHE A 399 -6.47 -20.04 -14.43
CA PHE A 399 -6.14 -18.62 -14.58
C PHE A 399 -6.39 -17.80 -13.31
N SER A 400 -7.45 -18.08 -12.55
CA SER A 400 -7.73 -17.37 -11.30
C SER A 400 -6.65 -17.56 -10.22
N CYS A 401 -5.78 -18.57 -10.33
CA CYS A 401 -4.72 -18.84 -9.35
C CYS A 401 -3.41 -18.11 -9.68
N THR A 402 -3.03 -18.02 -10.96
CA THR A 402 -1.72 -17.49 -11.41
C THR A 402 -1.72 -15.97 -11.57
N LYS A 403 -2.01 -15.25 -10.49
CA LYS A 403 -2.08 -13.79 -10.45
C LYS A 403 -1.27 -13.22 -9.29
N GLY A 404 -0.77 -11.99 -9.43
CA GLY A 404 0.05 -11.35 -8.40
C GLY A 404 -0.68 -11.22 -7.07
N TRP A 405 0.06 -11.32 -5.96
CA TRP A 405 -0.50 -11.21 -4.61
C TRP A 405 -0.71 -9.74 -4.21
N SER A 406 -1.80 -9.41 -3.53
CA SER A 406 -2.02 -8.06 -2.99
C SER A 406 -1.20 -7.82 -1.74
N LEU A 407 -1.31 -8.71 -0.75
CA LEU A 407 -0.54 -8.68 0.49
C LEU A 407 0.09 -10.06 0.69
N ASP A 408 1.41 -10.13 0.70
CA ASP A 408 2.13 -11.36 1.04
C ASP A 408 3.05 -11.11 2.23
N ILE A 409 2.68 -11.68 3.36
CA ILE A 409 3.37 -11.53 4.65
C ILE A 409 4.11 -12.83 4.96
N ASN A 410 5.42 -12.75 5.15
CA ASN A 410 6.28 -13.90 5.42
C ASN A 410 7.23 -13.60 6.60
N ASN A 411 7.22 -14.47 7.63
CA ASN A 411 8.06 -14.33 8.83
C ASN A 411 8.03 -12.93 9.47
N THR A 412 6.86 -12.29 9.51
CA THR A 412 6.73 -10.89 9.97
C THR A 412 6.11 -10.85 11.36
N THR A 413 6.59 -9.94 12.22
CA THR A 413 6.11 -9.84 13.61
C THR A 413 5.71 -8.41 13.97
N ASN A 414 4.66 -8.23 14.77
CA ASN A 414 4.16 -6.91 15.19
C ASN A 414 3.71 -6.05 14.00
N MET A 415 2.74 -6.54 13.24
CA MET A 415 2.12 -5.79 12.13
C MET A 415 0.67 -5.48 12.46
N TYR A 416 0.30 -4.22 12.27
CA TYR A 416 -1.04 -3.72 12.53
C TYR A 416 -1.58 -3.12 11.23
N ILE A 417 -2.56 -3.81 10.65
CA ILE A 417 -3.22 -3.39 9.40
C ILE A 417 -4.58 -2.83 9.80
N TYR A 418 -4.73 -1.51 9.72
CA TYR A 418 -5.98 -0.81 9.94
C TYR A 418 -6.56 -0.43 8.59
N ASN A 419 -7.50 -1.26 8.13
CA ASN A 419 -8.10 -1.27 6.81
C ASN A 419 -7.18 -1.75 5.70
N ALA A 420 -7.74 -2.63 4.86
CA ALA A 420 -7.13 -3.05 3.62
C ALA A 420 -8.21 -3.25 2.56
N GLY A 421 -8.11 -2.55 1.42
CA GLY A 421 -8.99 -2.70 0.27
C GLY A 421 -8.25 -3.39 -0.86
N LEU A 422 -8.56 -4.65 -1.15
CA LEU A 422 -7.73 -5.48 -2.01
C LEU A 422 -8.52 -6.13 -3.15
N TYR A 423 -8.26 -5.72 -4.38
CA TYR A 423 -9.19 -5.93 -5.48
C TYR A 423 -8.59 -6.69 -6.66
N SER A 424 -9.42 -7.53 -7.28
CA SER A 424 -9.12 -8.18 -8.56
C SER A 424 -10.36 -8.03 -9.44
N PHE A 425 -10.33 -7.05 -10.34
CA PHE A 425 -11.49 -6.70 -11.17
C PHE A 425 -11.58 -7.47 -12.49
N PHE A 426 -10.47 -8.05 -12.95
CA PHE A 426 -10.38 -8.57 -14.31
C PHE A 426 -9.82 -9.98 -14.36
N GLN A 427 -10.20 -10.70 -15.41
CA GLN A 427 -9.41 -11.78 -15.97
C GLN A 427 -9.16 -11.46 -17.44
N ASN A 428 -7.91 -11.17 -17.80
CA ASN A 428 -7.53 -10.81 -19.17
C ASN A 428 -8.46 -9.71 -19.76
N TRP A 429 -8.55 -8.58 -19.04
CA TRP A 429 -9.39 -7.42 -19.39
C TRP A 429 -10.91 -7.65 -19.38
N ASN A 430 -11.39 -8.84 -18.98
CA ASN A 430 -12.81 -9.14 -18.86
C ASN A 430 -13.27 -9.04 -17.40
N THR A 431 -14.36 -8.31 -17.16
CA THR A 431 -14.98 -8.10 -15.84
C THR A 431 -16.06 -9.13 -15.48
N SER A 432 -16.36 -10.09 -16.36
CA SER A 432 -17.43 -11.09 -16.13
C SER A 432 -17.17 -12.00 -14.91
N CYS A 433 -15.94 -12.01 -14.41
CA CYS A 433 -15.55 -12.69 -13.18
C CYS A 433 -15.96 -11.94 -11.91
N ILE A 434 -16.40 -10.68 -12.02
CA ILE A 434 -17.04 -9.93 -10.94
C ILE A 434 -18.54 -10.23 -11.01
N GLY A 435 -19.04 -11.13 -10.17
CA GLY A 435 -20.45 -11.55 -10.21
C GLY A 435 -21.07 -11.69 -8.83
N THR A 436 -22.31 -11.20 -8.69
CA THR A 436 -23.15 -11.32 -7.49
C THR A 436 -23.74 -12.73 -7.28
N SER A 437 -23.47 -13.67 -8.17
CA SER A 437 -23.75 -15.09 -7.97
C SER A 437 -22.53 -15.73 -7.30
N ALA A 438 -22.76 -16.40 -6.16
CA ALA A 438 -21.75 -16.78 -5.15
C ALA A 438 -20.59 -17.71 -5.57
N ASN A 439 -20.21 -17.78 -6.85
CA ASN A 439 -19.13 -18.63 -7.38
C ASN A 439 -18.40 -18.01 -8.60
N SER A 440 -18.45 -16.69 -8.82
CA SER A 440 -17.65 -16.02 -9.87
C SER A 440 -16.59 -15.16 -9.22
N TYR A 441 -15.32 -15.52 -9.39
CA TYR A 441 -14.17 -14.85 -8.80
C TYR A 441 -13.11 -14.58 -9.88
N CYS A 442 -12.54 -13.38 -9.87
CA CYS A 442 -11.45 -13.00 -10.76
C CYS A 442 -10.11 -13.58 -10.32
N GLN A 443 -9.94 -13.85 -9.02
CA GLN A 443 -8.73 -14.42 -8.46
C GLN A 443 -9.05 -15.33 -7.26
N ASP A 444 -8.27 -16.40 -7.10
CA ASP A 444 -8.49 -17.38 -6.03
C ASP A 444 -8.11 -16.81 -4.66
N THR A 445 -6.89 -16.29 -4.54
CA THR A 445 -6.31 -15.81 -3.28
C THR A 445 -5.49 -14.55 -3.58
N LEU A 446 -5.48 -13.59 -2.66
CA LEU A 446 -4.67 -12.36 -2.80
C LEU A 446 -3.86 -12.02 -1.54
N PHE A 447 -4.35 -12.44 -0.37
CA PHE A 447 -3.75 -12.15 0.91
C PHE A 447 -3.26 -13.45 1.53
N ARG A 448 -1.93 -13.55 1.68
CA ARG A 448 -1.25 -14.69 2.25
C ARG A 448 -0.46 -14.27 3.47
N ILE A 449 -0.51 -15.13 4.48
CA ILE A 449 0.35 -15.06 5.65
C ILE A 449 1.09 -16.38 5.76
N ARG A 450 2.41 -16.32 5.88
CA ARG A 450 3.28 -17.49 5.79
C ARG A 450 4.38 -17.45 6.85
N GLY A 451 4.92 -18.64 7.11
CA GLY A 451 6.06 -18.82 7.98
C GLY A 451 5.73 -18.51 9.44
N ASN A 452 6.74 -18.17 10.23
CA ASN A 452 6.58 -17.90 11.66
C ASN A 452 6.17 -16.44 11.90
N SER A 453 5.09 -16.00 11.25
CA SER A 453 4.52 -14.67 11.45
C SER A 453 3.70 -14.63 12.75
N GLN A 454 3.85 -13.57 13.55
CA GLN A 454 3.32 -13.50 14.93
C GLN A 454 2.82 -12.10 15.28
N ASN A 455 1.86 -12.01 16.22
CA ASN A 455 1.29 -10.74 16.68
C ASN A 455 0.84 -9.84 15.50
N LEU A 456 0.00 -10.40 14.63
CA LEU A 456 -0.55 -9.72 13.47
C LEU A 456 -2.02 -9.40 13.73
N TYR A 457 -2.39 -8.14 13.52
CA TYR A 457 -3.76 -7.67 13.62
C TYR A 457 -4.19 -7.11 12.27
N LEU A 458 -5.14 -7.80 11.63
CA LEU A 458 -5.85 -7.28 10.48
C LEU A 458 -7.21 -6.80 10.95
N TRP A 459 -7.47 -5.52 10.72
CA TRP A 459 -8.77 -4.91 10.93
C TRP A 459 -9.34 -4.40 9.62
N ASN A 460 -10.64 -4.61 9.44
CA ASN A 460 -11.46 -4.10 8.35
C ASN A 460 -10.88 -4.41 6.96
N LEU A 461 -10.81 -5.70 6.62
CA LEU A 461 -10.40 -6.18 5.31
C LEU A 461 -11.61 -6.17 4.38
N GLU A 462 -11.45 -5.57 3.21
CA GLU A 462 -12.44 -5.48 2.13
C GLU A 462 -11.82 -6.01 0.84
N THR A 463 -12.49 -6.93 0.14
CA THR A 463 -11.97 -7.56 -1.08
C THR A 463 -12.99 -7.56 -2.21
N VAL A 464 -12.54 -7.50 -3.48
CA VAL A 464 -13.44 -7.54 -4.65
C VAL A 464 -12.97 -8.59 -5.65
N GLY A 465 -13.87 -9.50 -6.04
CA GLY A 465 -13.62 -10.50 -7.08
C GLY A 465 -12.73 -11.66 -6.66
N ILE A 466 -12.81 -12.09 -5.39
CA ILE A 466 -11.83 -12.98 -4.74
C ILE A 466 -12.53 -14.16 -4.09
N GLU A 467 -12.05 -15.39 -4.26
CA GLU A 467 -12.63 -16.55 -3.56
C GLU A 467 -12.20 -16.62 -2.09
N ASN A 468 -10.89 -16.57 -1.85
CA ASN A 468 -10.23 -16.78 -0.56
C ASN A 468 -9.61 -15.46 -0.09
N MET A 469 -10.28 -14.80 0.84
CA MET A 469 -9.88 -13.49 1.35
C MET A 469 -8.60 -13.54 2.18
N VAL A 470 -8.37 -14.65 2.91
CA VAL A 470 -7.17 -14.85 3.75
C VAL A 470 -6.73 -16.32 3.68
N GLU A 471 -5.46 -16.53 3.32
CA GLU A 471 -4.76 -17.81 3.39
C GLU A 471 -3.62 -17.74 4.41
N VAL A 472 -3.49 -18.78 5.24
CA VAL A 472 -2.36 -18.92 6.18
C VAL A 472 -1.67 -20.26 5.95
N ASP A 473 -0.37 -20.23 5.60
CA ASP A 473 0.46 -21.40 5.31
C ASP A 473 -0.19 -22.40 4.33
N GLY A 474 -0.75 -21.88 3.23
CA GLY A 474 -1.43 -22.70 2.22
C GLY A 474 -2.83 -23.18 2.62
N ILE A 475 -3.33 -22.79 3.79
CA ILE A 475 -4.65 -23.14 4.29
C ILE A 475 -5.56 -21.93 4.20
N VAL A 476 -6.63 -22.03 3.40
CA VAL A 476 -7.70 -21.04 3.34
C VAL A 476 -8.39 -20.91 4.70
N LYS A 477 -8.43 -19.70 5.24
CA LYS A 477 -9.05 -19.37 6.53
C LYS A 477 -10.34 -18.57 6.39
N VAL A 478 -10.41 -17.68 5.41
CA VAL A 478 -11.55 -16.78 5.18
C VAL A 478 -11.95 -16.85 3.71
N LYS A 479 -13.25 -17.05 3.45
CA LYS A 479 -13.84 -17.07 2.10
C LYS A 479 -14.79 -15.89 1.91
N SER A 480 -14.80 -15.33 0.71
CA SER A 480 -15.68 -14.20 0.34
C SER A 480 -17.16 -14.56 0.47
N ARG A 481 -17.56 -15.76 0.02
CA ARG A 481 -18.96 -16.22 0.07
C ARG A 481 -19.60 -16.20 1.47
N ASP A 482 -18.79 -16.25 2.53
CA ASP A 482 -19.26 -16.22 3.93
C ASP A 482 -19.35 -14.78 4.47
N ASN A 483 -18.90 -13.80 3.68
CA ASN A 483 -18.60 -12.42 4.06
C ASN A 483 -19.09 -11.42 3.01
N LEU A 484 -20.17 -11.75 2.31
CA LEU A 484 -20.72 -10.92 1.24
C LEU A 484 -21.06 -9.50 1.75
N GLY A 485 -20.56 -8.48 1.07
CA GLY A 485 -20.72 -7.08 1.46
C GLY A 485 -21.45 -6.23 0.41
N VAL A 486 -21.34 -4.90 0.53
CA VAL A 486 -22.13 -3.94 -0.29
C VAL A 486 -21.69 -3.85 -1.74
N PHE A 487 -20.42 -4.17 -1.98
CA PHE A 487 -19.78 -4.36 -3.28
C PHE A 487 -18.46 -5.12 -3.05
N PRO A 488 -17.55 -4.63 -2.16
CA PRO A 488 -16.54 -5.51 -1.60
C PRO A 488 -17.17 -6.46 -0.58
N ASP A 489 -16.55 -7.62 -0.44
CA ASP A 489 -16.77 -8.58 0.63
C ASP A 489 -15.81 -8.28 1.76
N GLY A 490 -16.32 -8.27 2.99
CA GLY A 490 -15.61 -7.68 4.12
C GLY A 490 -15.54 -8.56 5.36
N ILE A 491 -14.46 -8.40 6.15
CA ILE A 491 -14.40 -8.88 7.54
C ILE A 491 -13.88 -7.77 8.47
N LEU A 492 -14.36 -7.77 9.72
CA LEU A 492 -13.96 -6.81 10.72
C LEU A 492 -12.54 -7.12 11.17
N GLY A 493 -12.18 -8.40 11.30
CA GLY A 493 -10.79 -8.71 11.55
C GLY A 493 -10.38 -10.18 11.56
N TYR A 494 -9.08 -10.36 11.39
CA TYR A 494 -8.36 -11.62 11.45
C TYR A 494 -7.07 -11.41 12.26
N PHE A 495 -6.75 -12.35 13.15
CA PHE A 495 -5.63 -12.15 14.10
C PHE A 495 -4.74 -13.37 14.16
N ILE A 496 -3.43 -13.16 14.31
CA ILE A 496 -2.47 -14.22 14.63
C ILE A 496 -1.86 -13.90 16.00
N ASP A 497 -1.97 -14.85 16.92
CA ASP A 497 -1.47 -14.81 18.31
C ASP A 497 -1.98 -13.65 19.19
N GLY A 498 -3.02 -12.91 18.75
CA GLY A 498 -3.41 -11.65 19.37
C GLY A 498 -4.66 -11.68 20.26
N LEU A 499 -5.70 -12.45 19.93
CA LEU A 499 -7.03 -12.31 20.57
C LEU A 499 -7.72 -13.69 20.70
N ASP A 500 -7.98 -14.14 21.93
CA ASP A 500 -8.95 -15.21 22.21
C ASP A 500 -10.30 -14.56 22.50
N PHE A 501 -11.26 -14.70 21.59
CA PHE A 501 -12.62 -14.14 21.74
C PHE A 501 -13.51 -15.01 22.63
N LYS A 502 -12.97 -16.02 23.31
CA LYS A 502 -13.71 -16.75 24.35
C LYS A 502 -13.98 -15.82 25.53
N GLN A 503 -15.20 -15.28 25.56
CA GLN A 503 -15.89 -14.91 26.79
C GLN A 503 -17.02 -15.90 27.05
#